data_AF-A0A965UK61-F1
#
_entry.id   AF-A0A965UK61-F1
#
_cell.length_a   1.000
_cell.length_b   1.000
_cell.length_c   1.000
_cell.angle_alpha   90.00
_cell.angle_beta   90.00
_cell.angle_gamma   90.00
#
_symmetry.space_group_name_H-M   'P 1'
#
loop_
_entity.id
_entity.type
_entity.pdbx_description
1 polymer ?
#
loop_
_entity_poly.entity_id
_entity_poly.type
_entity_poly.pdbx_seq_one_letter_code
_entity_poly.pdbx_strand_id
1 'polypeptide(L)'
;MARTGKIARLPLAIREEVNHRLLDNHNGRDILSWLNGHAVVKDILAARFDGVPISDQNLSEWRQGGYLDWLAEQRRIEDVHHLSELSMRLAKAAGGNLSDGLLAVAAGKIHGLLENLAEAPGAGDEEGSGPDITKLVGALANIRGLELETIKTRLKEREVEHKGEALGLEKAKFQRQTAELFLAWYDDRRAKEIAEGKGDKDVKVAQLIQLVFGPMPEGIGPALPAKEGGL
;
A
#
# COMPACT_ATOMS: atom_id res chain seq x y z
N MET A 1 -26.33 -3.81 -26.78
CA MET A 1 -27.00 -2.84 -27.66
C MET A 1 -27.50 -1.67 -26.82
N ALA A 2 -27.41 -0.43 -27.29
CA ALA A 2 -27.94 0.72 -26.56
C ALA A 2 -29.48 0.73 -26.61
N ARG A 3 -30.16 0.85 -25.47
CA ARG A 3 -31.63 0.91 -25.41
C ARG A 3 -32.14 2.18 -26.11
N THR A 4 -33.13 2.02 -26.99
CA THR A 4 -33.65 3.10 -27.86
C THR A 4 -34.99 3.67 -27.40
N GLY A 5 -35.66 3.07 -26.42
CA GLY A 5 -36.98 3.50 -25.93
C GLY A 5 -37.00 4.91 -25.31
N LYS A 6 -38.21 5.50 -25.19
CA LYS A 6 -38.41 6.88 -24.71
C LYS A 6 -37.71 7.16 -23.38
N ILE A 7 -37.90 6.28 -22.38
CA ILE A 7 -37.29 6.42 -21.05
C ILE A 7 -35.75 6.32 -21.13
N ALA A 8 -35.22 5.47 -22.02
CA ALA A 8 -33.78 5.33 -22.22
C ALA A 8 -33.12 6.62 -22.74
N ARG A 9 -33.86 7.48 -23.46
CA ARG A 9 -33.36 8.74 -24.02
C ARG A 9 -33.46 9.93 -23.08
N LEU A 10 -34.04 9.75 -21.89
CA LEU A 10 -34.13 10.81 -20.88
C LEU A 10 -32.75 11.08 -20.22
N PRO A 11 -32.57 12.25 -19.58
CA PRO A 11 -31.38 12.53 -18.79
C PRO A 11 -31.19 11.49 -17.67
N LEU A 12 -29.94 11.25 -17.27
CA LEU A 12 -29.62 10.26 -16.24
C LEU A 12 -30.40 10.48 -14.94
N ALA A 13 -30.43 11.72 -14.44
CA ALA A 13 -31.14 12.06 -13.20
C ALA A 13 -32.64 11.69 -13.24
N ILE A 14 -33.31 11.84 -14.40
CA ILE A 14 -34.72 11.46 -14.54
C ILE A 14 -34.85 9.94 -14.57
N ARG A 15 -33.93 9.22 -15.23
CA ARG A 15 -33.94 7.74 -15.23
C ARG A 15 -33.69 7.17 -13.84
N GLU A 16 -32.80 7.79 -13.06
CA GLU A 16 -32.52 7.40 -11.67
C GLU A 16 -33.76 7.58 -10.79
N GLU A 17 -34.43 8.73 -10.89
CA GLU A 17 -35.67 8.98 -10.14
C GLU A 17 -36.81 8.02 -10.56
N VAL A 18 -36.93 7.67 -11.85
CA VAL A 18 -37.85 6.60 -12.29
C VAL A 18 -37.50 5.28 -11.61
N ASN A 19 -36.22 4.92 -11.55
CA ASN A 19 -35.78 3.66 -10.95
C ASN A 19 -36.02 3.64 -9.43
N HIS A 20 -35.78 4.75 -8.72
CA HIS A 20 -36.10 4.88 -7.30
C HIS A 20 -37.60 4.71 -7.03
N ARG A 21 -38.46 5.37 -7.82
CA ARG A 21 -39.92 5.20 -7.69
C ARG A 21 -40.38 3.77 -7.98
N LEU A 22 -39.74 3.08 -8.92
CA LEU A 22 -39.99 1.67 -9.18
C LEU A 22 -39.54 0.78 -8.02
N LEU A 23 -38.40 1.09 -7.40
CA LEU A 23 -37.89 0.39 -6.22
C LEU A 23 -38.81 0.59 -5.00
N ASP A 24 -39.34 1.80 -4.82
CA ASP A 24 -40.28 2.16 -3.75
C ASP A 24 -41.72 1.65 -4.00
N ASN A 25 -41.91 0.81 -5.03
CA ASN A 25 -43.21 0.24 -5.43
C ASN A 25 -44.31 1.29 -5.72
N HIS A 26 -43.94 2.47 -6.24
CA HIS A 26 -44.93 3.44 -6.69
C HIS A 26 -45.75 2.87 -7.86
N ASN A 27 -47.03 3.24 -7.93
CA ASN A 27 -47.91 2.76 -8.98
C ASN A 27 -47.49 3.35 -10.36
N GLY A 28 -47.77 2.62 -11.44
CA GLY A 28 -47.39 3.06 -12.79
C GLY A 28 -48.06 4.37 -13.23
N ARG A 29 -49.29 4.64 -12.82
CA ARG A 29 -50.02 5.86 -13.18
C ARG A 29 -49.39 7.11 -12.55
N ASP A 30 -48.95 7.02 -11.31
CA ASP A 30 -48.32 8.11 -10.57
C ASP A 30 -46.94 8.42 -11.16
N ILE A 31 -46.18 7.37 -11.49
CA ILE A 31 -44.90 7.50 -12.20
C ILE A 31 -45.11 8.17 -13.55
N LEU A 32 -46.09 7.74 -14.34
CA LEU A 32 -46.36 8.31 -15.66
C LEU A 32 -46.87 9.76 -15.58
N SER A 33 -47.70 10.08 -14.60
CA SER A 33 -48.20 11.44 -14.36
C SER A 33 -47.05 12.39 -14.04
N TRP A 34 -46.18 11.98 -13.11
CA TRP A 34 -44.98 12.73 -12.76
C TRP A 34 -44.02 12.88 -13.96
N LEU A 35 -43.76 11.78 -14.68
CA LEU A 35 -42.79 11.75 -15.77
C LEU A 35 -43.24 12.62 -16.96
N ASN A 36 -44.50 12.51 -17.37
CA ASN A 36 -45.06 13.33 -18.45
C ASN A 36 -45.33 14.78 -18.03
N GLY A 37 -45.34 15.08 -16.72
CA GLY A 37 -45.46 16.43 -16.19
C GLY A 37 -44.20 17.27 -16.32
N HIS A 38 -43.02 16.63 -16.42
CA HIS A 38 -41.72 17.29 -16.38
C HIS A 38 -41.41 18.04 -17.69
N ALA A 39 -41.05 19.34 -17.61
CA ALA A 39 -40.77 20.18 -18.77
C ALA A 39 -39.68 19.59 -19.69
N VAL A 40 -38.55 19.19 -19.10
CA VAL A 40 -37.45 18.54 -19.83
C VAL A 40 -37.88 17.25 -20.56
N VAL A 41 -38.82 16.49 -19.99
CA VAL A 41 -39.34 15.27 -20.66
C VAL A 41 -40.18 15.68 -21.86
N LYS A 42 -41.06 16.68 -21.70
CA LYS A 42 -41.88 17.21 -22.81
C LYS A 42 -41.03 17.72 -23.97
N ASP A 43 -39.95 18.46 -23.67
CA ASP A 43 -39.03 18.97 -24.69
C ASP A 43 -38.37 17.83 -25.48
N ILE A 44 -37.92 16.78 -24.79
CA ILE A 44 -37.32 15.60 -25.43
C ILE A 44 -38.35 14.82 -26.25
N LEU A 45 -39.58 14.68 -25.75
CA LEU A 45 -40.66 14.03 -26.48
C LEU A 45 -41.03 14.81 -27.74
N ALA A 46 -41.12 16.13 -27.67
CA ALA A 46 -41.38 16.99 -28.82
C ALA A 46 -40.24 16.88 -29.85
N ALA A 47 -38.99 16.88 -29.41
CA ALA A 47 -37.83 16.84 -30.30
C ALA A 47 -37.56 15.48 -30.94
N ARG A 48 -37.95 14.37 -30.31
CA ARG A 48 -37.51 13.01 -30.71
C ARG A 48 -38.62 11.97 -30.89
N PHE A 49 -39.85 12.29 -30.46
CA PHE A 49 -40.95 11.34 -30.38
C PHE A 49 -42.31 11.99 -30.72
N ASP A 50 -42.32 13.01 -31.59
CA ASP A 50 -43.51 13.72 -32.07
C ASP A 50 -44.43 14.27 -30.97
N GLY A 51 -43.87 14.57 -29.79
CA GLY A 51 -44.61 15.04 -28.63
C GLY A 51 -45.50 13.97 -27.97
N VAL A 52 -45.43 12.71 -28.42
CA VAL A 52 -46.26 11.63 -27.90
C VAL A 52 -45.85 11.30 -26.46
N PRO A 53 -46.79 11.36 -25.48
CA PRO A 53 -46.50 11.03 -24.09
C PRO A 53 -45.88 9.63 -23.90
N ILE A 54 -45.19 9.44 -22.77
CA ILE A 54 -44.71 8.14 -22.33
C ILE A 54 -45.92 7.33 -21.87
N SER A 55 -46.07 6.12 -22.41
CA SER A 55 -47.20 5.23 -22.13
C SER A 55 -46.84 4.16 -21.08
N ASP A 56 -47.86 3.45 -20.59
CA ASP A 56 -47.69 2.30 -19.70
C ASP A 56 -46.87 1.18 -20.35
N GLN A 57 -46.99 0.99 -21.66
CA GLN A 57 -46.17 0.08 -22.43
C GLN A 57 -44.68 0.46 -22.35
N ASN A 58 -44.34 1.76 -22.49
CA ASN A 58 -42.95 2.21 -22.37
C ASN A 58 -42.39 1.99 -20.96
N LEU A 59 -43.22 2.16 -19.92
CA LEU A 59 -42.81 1.89 -18.54
C LEU A 59 -42.62 0.40 -18.29
N SER A 60 -43.48 -0.46 -18.85
CA SER A 60 -43.35 -1.92 -18.76
C SER A 60 -42.09 -2.43 -19.46
N GLU A 61 -41.78 -1.93 -20.66
CA GLU A 61 -40.53 -2.23 -21.37
C GLU A 61 -39.29 -1.76 -20.60
N TRP A 62 -39.37 -0.60 -19.94
CA TRP A 62 -38.29 -0.13 -19.08
C TRP A 62 -38.08 -1.03 -17.86
N ARG A 63 -39.17 -1.47 -17.22
CA ARG A 63 -39.13 -2.38 -16.06
C ARG A 63 -38.45 -3.71 -16.42
N GLN A 64 -38.70 -4.25 -17.61
CA GLN A 64 -38.15 -5.52 -18.08
C GLN A 64 -36.70 -5.44 -18.58
N GLY A 65 -36.13 -4.23 -18.65
CA GLY A 65 -34.79 -4.04 -19.20
C GLY A 65 -33.99 -3.01 -18.42
N GLY A 66 -34.25 -1.72 -18.66
CA GLY A 66 -33.45 -0.63 -18.11
C GLY A 66 -33.41 -0.61 -16.58
N TYR A 67 -34.52 -0.97 -15.94
CA TYR A 67 -34.60 -1.10 -14.49
C TYR A 67 -33.84 -2.32 -13.95
N LEU A 68 -33.89 -3.47 -14.64
CA LEU A 68 -33.14 -4.67 -14.23
C LEU A 68 -31.63 -4.43 -14.32
N ASP A 69 -31.16 -3.77 -15.37
CA ASP A 69 -29.75 -3.39 -15.49
C ASP A 69 -29.33 -2.44 -14.37
N TRP A 70 -30.19 -1.48 -14.02
CA TRP A 70 -29.94 -0.59 -12.90
C TRP A 70 -29.89 -1.34 -11.58
N LEU A 71 -30.80 -2.29 -11.32
CA LEU A 71 -30.77 -3.14 -10.13
C LEU A 71 -29.50 -3.99 -10.05
N ALA A 72 -29.05 -4.55 -11.18
CA ALA A 72 -27.81 -5.31 -11.25
C ALA A 72 -26.60 -4.42 -10.89
N GLU A 73 -26.59 -3.18 -11.37
CA GLU A 73 -25.55 -2.21 -11.02
C GLU A 73 -25.62 -1.81 -9.54
N GLN A 74 -26.81 -1.59 -8.98
CA GLN A 74 -26.97 -1.31 -7.54
C GLN A 74 -26.45 -2.47 -6.69
N ARG A 75 -26.79 -3.71 -7.05
CA ARG A 75 -26.28 -4.91 -6.36
C ARG A 75 -24.76 -4.98 -6.44
N ARG A 76 -24.17 -4.71 -7.61
CA ARG A 76 -22.72 -4.70 -7.79
C ARG A 76 -22.04 -3.64 -6.90
N ILE A 77 -22.65 -2.46 -6.78
CA ILE A 77 -22.17 -1.39 -5.88
C ILE A 77 -22.25 -1.85 -4.42
N GLU A 78 -23.39 -2.42 -4.01
CA GLU A 78 -23.61 -2.94 -2.66
C GLU A 78 -22.61 -4.07 -2.30
N ASP A 79 -22.36 -5.00 -3.23
CA ASP A 79 -21.38 -6.08 -3.06
C ASP A 79 -19.96 -5.53 -2.84
N VAL A 80 -19.58 -4.48 -3.59
CA VAL A 80 -18.27 -3.80 -3.42
C VAL A 80 -18.20 -3.11 -2.07
N HIS A 81 -19.28 -2.46 -1.62
CA HIS A 81 -19.35 -1.84 -0.30
C HIS A 81 -19.20 -2.87 0.82
N HIS A 82 -19.95 -3.97 0.75
CA HIS A 82 -19.85 -5.07 1.72
C HIS A 82 -18.45 -5.67 1.76
N LEU A 83 -17.83 -5.86 0.60
CA LEU A 83 -16.47 -6.37 0.51
C LEU A 83 -15.46 -5.42 1.17
N SER A 84 -15.58 -4.13 0.90
CA SER A 84 -14.73 -3.10 1.48
C SER A 84 -14.86 -3.06 3.01
N GLU A 85 -16.09 -3.09 3.52
CA GLU A 85 -16.35 -3.10 4.95
C GLU A 85 -15.79 -4.37 5.62
N LEU A 86 -15.98 -5.53 5.00
CA LEU A 86 -15.40 -6.80 5.47
C LEU A 86 -13.87 -6.73 5.51
N SER A 87 -13.23 -6.23 4.45
CA SER A 87 -11.77 -6.03 4.43
C SER A 87 -11.30 -5.10 5.54
N MET A 88 -12.00 -4.00 5.81
CA MET A 88 -11.65 -3.08 6.89
C MET A 88 -11.78 -3.73 8.28
N ARG A 89 -12.86 -4.48 8.51
CA ARG A 89 -13.07 -5.21 9.78
C ARG A 89 -11.97 -6.23 10.01
N LEU A 90 -11.60 -6.99 8.97
CA LEU A 90 -10.54 -7.99 9.04
C LEU A 90 -9.15 -7.36 9.19
N ALA A 91 -8.86 -6.25 8.50
CA ALA A 91 -7.62 -5.51 8.68
C ALA A 91 -7.49 -4.97 10.12
N LYS A 92 -8.59 -4.44 10.69
CA LYS A 92 -8.63 -4.00 12.08
C LYS A 92 -8.39 -5.16 13.05
N ALA A 93 -9.01 -6.32 12.81
CA ALA A 93 -8.78 -7.53 13.60
C ALA A 93 -7.32 -8.03 13.50
N ALA A 94 -6.69 -7.84 12.34
CA ALA A 94 -5.30 -8.19 12.08
C ALA A 94 -4.28 -7.13 12.51
N GLY A 95 -4.67 -6.13 13.32
CA GLY A 95 -3.74 -5.13 13.84
C GLY A 95 -3.46 -3.95 12.89
N GLY A 96 -4.34 -3.69 11.93
CA GLY A 96 -4.32 -2.51 11.06
C GLY A 96 -3.68 -2.73 9.69
N ASN A 97 -3.30 -3.95 9.35
CA ASN A 97 -2.70 -4.26 8.05
C ASN A 97 -3.77 -4.63 7.01
N LEU A 98 -3.99 -3.73 6.04
CA LEU A 98 -5.03 -3.87 5.01
C LEU A 98 -4.91 -5.16 4.20
N SER A 99 -3.68 -5.59 3.93
CA SER A 99 -3.44 -6.80 3.18
C SER A 99 -3.77 -8.07 3.95
N ASP A 100 -3.72 -8.05 5.30
CA ASP A 100 -4.20 -9.13 6.16
C ASP A 100 -5.72 -9.24 6.05
N GLY A 101 -6.41 -8.10 5.97
CA GLY A 101 -7.83 -8.05 5.64
C GLY A 101 -8.16 -8.64 4.27
N LEU A 102 -7.39 -8.29 3.24
CA LEU A 102 -7.58 -8.79 1.87
C LEU A 102 -7.24 -10.30 1.74
N LEU A 103 -6.22 -10.79 2.44
CA LEU A 103 -5.93 -12.23 2.53
C LEU A 103 -7.10 -12.98 3.14
N ALA A 104 -7.65 -12.50 4.24
CA ALA A 104 -8.77 -13.16 4.92
C ALA A 104 -10.03 -13.16 4.04
N VAL A 105 -10.31 -12.07 3.32
CA VAL A 105 -11.41 -12.01 2.34
C VAL A 105 -11.19 -12.98 1.18
N ALA A 106 -9.99 -13.00 0.60
CA ALA A 106 -9.66 -13.90 -0.50
C ALA A 106 -9.76 -15.37 -0.05
N ALA A 107 -9.23 -15.69 1.13
CA ALA A 107 -9.34 -17.02 1.73
C ALA A 107 -10.81 -17.42 1.97
N GLY A 108 -11.66 -16.51 2.46
CA GLY A 108 -13.09 -16.75 2.63
C GLY A 108 -13.82 -16.99 1.30
N LYS A 109 -13.50 -16.22 0.25
CA LYS A 109 -14.06 -16.43 -1.09
C LYS A 109 -13.60 -17.75 -1.71
N ILE A 110 -12.32 -18.10 -1.54
CA ILE A 110 -11.77 -19.37 -1.99
C ILE A 110 -12.46 -20.53 -1.26
N HIS A 111 -12.63 -20.40 0.06
CA HIS A 111 -13.33 -21.40 0.86
C HIS A 111 -14.77 -21.60 0.40
N GLY A 112 -15.55 -20.52 0.23
CA GLY A 112 -16.92 -20.61 -0.27
C GLY A 112 -17.03 -21.17 -1.69
N LEU A 113 -16.07 -20.89 -2.57
CA LEU A 113 -16.01 -21.51 -3.90
C LEU A 113 -15.68 -23.01 -3.81
N LEU A 114 -14.81 -23.41 -2.90
CA LEU A 114 -14.46 -24.82 -2.67
C LEU A 114 -15.62 -25.59 -2.03
N GLU A 115 -16.36 -24.99 -1.09
CA GLU A 115 -17.57 -25.58 -0.50
C GLU A 115 -18.67 -25.79 -1.55
N ASN A 116 -18.92 -24.79 -2.40
CA ASN A 116 -19.88 -24.90 -3.50
C ASN A 116 -19.48 -25.95 -4.55
N LEU A 117 -18.18 -26.20 -4.73
CA LEU A 117 -17.67 -27.26 -5.62
C LEU A 117 -17.80 -28.66 -4.98
N ALA A 118 -17.69 -28.74 -3.65
CA ALA A 118 -17.77 -29.97 -2.88
C ALA A 118 -19.23 -30.44 -2.65
N GLU A 119 -20.19 -29.52 -2.65
CA GLU A 119 -21.62 -29.84 -2.42
C GLU A 119 -22.42 -30.16 -3.68
N ALA A 120 -21.86 -30.06 -4.89
CA ALA A 120 -22.57 -30.38 -6.13
C ALA A 120 -22.47 -31.87 -6.48
N PRO A 121 -23.53 -32.70 -6.30
CA PRO A 121 -23.53 -34.06 -6.83
C PRO A 121 -23.92 -33.97 -8.31
N GLY A 122 -22.93 -34.15 -9.20
CA GLY A 122 -23.19 -34.43 -10.62
C GLY A 122 -23.17 -33.25 -11.59
N ALA A 123 -22.33 -32.23 -11.39
CA ALA A 123 -22.03 -31.26 -12.45
C ALA A 123 -20.83 -31.74 -13.28
N GLY A 124 -21.13 -32.50 -14.33
CA GLY A 124 -20.19 -32.68 -15.44
C GLY A 124 -19.97 -31.34 -16.15
N ASP A 125 -18.71 -31.06 -16.46
CA ASP A 125 -18.21 -30.28 -17.58
C ASP A 125 -19.11 -29.14 -18.10
N GLU A 126 -19.20 -28.05 -17.34
CA GLU A 126 -19.40 -26.72 -17.95
C GLU A 126 -18.14 -25.87 -17.73
N GLU A 127 -17.27 -25.92 -18.73
CA GLU A 127 -16.11 -25.03 -18.88
C GLU A 127 -16.60 -23.57 -19.00
N GLY A 128 -16.40 -22.81 -17.92
CA GLY A 128 -16.14 -21.38 -18.01
C GLY A 128 -17.23 -20.44 -17.51
N SER A 129 -17.19 -20.12 -16.21
CA SER A 129 -17.46 -18.74 -15.74
C SER A 129 -17.12 -18.49 -14.26
N GLY A 130 -16.20 -19.26 -13.67
CA GLY A 130 -15.64 -18.94 -12.36
C GLY A 130 -14.44 -17.99 -12.50
N PRO A 131 -14.28 -16.95 -11.67
CA PRO A 131 -13.02 -16.22 -11.61
C PRO A 131 -11.88 -17.20 -11.29
N ASP A 132 -10.80 -17.14 -12.07
CA ASP A 132 -9.62 -17.99 -11.93
C ASP A 132 -8.95 -17.75 -10.56
N ILE A 133 -9.31 -18.60 -9.59
CA ILE A 133 -8.85 -18.56 -8.21
C ILE A 133 -7.32 -18.51 -8.15
N THR A 134 -6.65 -19.24 -9.05
CA THR A 134 -5.19 -19.32 -9.12
C THR A 134 -4.58 -17.94 -9.41
N LYS A 135 -5.18 -17.18 -10.33
CA LYS A 135 -4.72 -15.81 -10.65
C LYS A 135 -4.92 -14.85 -9.48
N LEU A 136 -6.04 -14.96 -8.76
CA LEU A 136 -6.31 -14.12 -7.59
C LEU A 136 -5.33 -14.42 -6.45
N VAL A 137 -5.07 -15.70 -6.16
CA VAL A 137 -4.07 -16.13 -5.18
C VAL A 137 -2.67 -15.63 -5.58
N GLY A 138 -2.30 -15.77 -6.85
CA GLY A 138 -1.01 -15.29 -7.36
C GLY A 138 -0.83 -13.78 -7.24
N ALA A 139 -1.85 -13.00 -7.60
CA ALA A 139 -1.82 -11.54 -7.47
C ALA A 139 -1.65 -11.10 -6.01
N LEU A 140 -2.34 -11.78 -5.09
CA LEU A 140 -2.31 -11.49 -3.67
C LEU A 140 -0.99 -11.90 -3.00
N ALA A 141 -0.43 -13.05 -3.38
CA ALA A 141 0.91 -13.46 -2.96
C ALA A 141 1.98 -12.44 -3.41
N ASN A 142 1.84 -11.91 -4.62
CA ASN A 142 2.73 -10.86 -5.12
C ASN A 142 2.63 -9.56 -4.30
N ILE A 143 1.41 -9.10 -4.00
CA ILE A 143 1.20 -7.91 -3.14
C ILE A 143 1.87 -8.12 -1.77
N ARG A 144 1.76 -9.32 -1.18
CA ARG A 144 2.44 -9.65 0.07
C ARG A 144 3.95 -9.67 -0.03
N GLY A 145 4.48 -10.18 -1.12
CA GLY A 145 5.91 -10.09 -1.40
C GLY A 145 6.39 -8.64 -1.37
N LEU A 146 5.68 -7.74 -2.06
CA LEU A 146 6.04 -6.31 -2.13
C LEU A 146 5.95 -5.59 -0.77
N GLU A 147 4.97 -5.92 0.06
CA GLU A 147 4.85 -5.36 1.41
C GLU A 147 5.97 -5.83 2.34
N LEU A 148 6.30 -7.12 2.31
CA LEU A 148 7.40 -7.66 3.11
C LEU A 148 8.73 -7.02 2.71
N GLU A 149 8.96 -6.80 1.42
CA GLU A 149 10.14 -6.07 0.94
C GLU A 149 10.13 -4.59 1.42
N THR A 150 8.96 -3.94 1.45
CA THR A 150 8.83 -2.58 2.02
C THR A 150 9.20 -2.57 3.51
N ILE A 151 8.74 -3.56 4.28
CA ILE A 151 9.08 -3.70 5.70
C ILE A 151 10.58 -3.92 5.89
N LYS A 152 11.19 -4.83 5.11
CA LYS A 152 12.64 -5.08 5.15
C LYS A 152 13.44 -3.83 4.85
N THR A 153 13.05 -3.06 3.84
CA THR A 153 13.73 -1.81 3.47
C THR A 153 13.70 -0.81 4.63
N ARG A 154 12.54 -0.62 5.26
CA ARG A 154 12.43 0.26 6.44
C ARG A 154 13.30 -0.18 7.63
N LEU A 155 13.40 -1.49 7.86
CA LEU A 155 14.28 -2.02 8.91
C LEU A 155 15.75 -1.73 8.60
N LYS A 156 16.17 -1.92 7.35
CA LYS A 156 17.54 -1.61 6.91
C LYS A 156 17.85 -0.11 7.01
N GLU A 157 16.91 0.76 6.65
CA GLU A 157 17.07 2.22 6.79
C GLU A 157 17.33 2.60 8.25
N ARG A 158 16.54 2.08 9.19
CA ARG A 158 16.74 2.31 10.63
C ARG A 158 18.07 1.76 11.14
N GLU A 159 18.49 0.59 10.66
CA GLU A 159 19.78 0.01 11.02
C GLU A 159 20.94 0.90 10.55
N VAL A 160 20.85 1.44 9.32
CA VAL A 160 21.84 2.38 8.78
C VAL A 160 21.86 3.69 9.57
N GLU A 161 20.70 4.22 9.93
CA GLU A 161 20.58 5.42 10.77
C GLU A 161 21.27 5.23 12.12
N HIS A 162 20.94 4.15 12.85
CA HIS A 162 21.57 3.84 14.14
C HIS A 162 23.08 3.62 14.03
N LYS A 163 23.56 2.98 12.95
CA LYS A 163 25.01 2.86 12.68
C LYS A 163 25.65 4.22 12.44
N GLY A 164 24.96 5.12 11.73
CA GLY A 164 25.40 6.50 11.51
C GLY A 164 25.50 7.29 12.82
N GLU A 165 24.48 7.21 13.68
CA GLU A 165 24.48 7.82 15.01
C GLU A 165 25.61 7.29 15.90
N ALA A 166 25.79 5.98 15.94
CA ALA A 166 26.86 5.34 16.71
C ALA A 166 28.25 5.78 16.22
N LEU A 167 28.46 5.83 14.90
CA LEU A 167 29.70 6.31 14.30
C LEU A 167 29.95 7.79 14.60
N GLY A 168 28.88 8.62 14.59
CA GLY A 168 28.94 10.02 14.99
C GLY A 168 29.37 10.18 16.46
N LEU A 169 28.80 9.39 17.36
CA LEU A 169 29.14 9.40 18.78
C LEU A 169 30.59 8.94 19.02
N GLU A 170 31.03 7.85 18.36
CA GLU A 170 32.41 7.37 18.46
C GLU A 170 33.41 8.41 17.91
N LYS A 171 33.10 9.09 16.81
CA LYS A 171 33.92 10.19 16.30
C LYS A 171 34.03 11.33 17.31
N ALA A 172 32.92 11.73 17.94
CA ALA A 172 32.90 12.80 18.94
C ALA A 172 33.70 12.42 20.20
N LYS A 173 33.55 11.18 20.69
CA LYS A 173 34.37 10.65 21.80
C LYS A 173 35.85 10.65 21.45
N PHE A 174 36.21 10.14 20.27
CA PHE A 174 37.60 10.10 19.81
C PHE A 174 38.21 11.51 19.74
N GLN A 175 37.49 12.49 19.15
CA GLN A 175 37.94 13.88 19.10
C GLN A 175 38.18 14.47 20.49
N ARG A 176 37.24 14.25 21.42
CA ARG A 176 37.36 14.74 22.80
C ARG A 176 38.53 14.08 23.53
N GLN A 177 38.62 12.76 23.50
CA GLN A 177 39.70 12.00 24.15
C GLN A 177 41.07 12.39 23.58
N THR A 178 41.17 12.63 22.27
CA THR A 178 42.41 13.11 21.63
C THR A 178 42.82 14.48 22.19
N ALA A 179 41.88 15.40 22.33
CA ALA A 179 42.15 16.72 22.91
C ALA A 179 42.53 16.64 24.40
N GLU A 180 41.85 15.80 25.18
CA GLU A 180 42.16 15.57 26.60
C GLU A 180 43.56 14.98 26.77
N LEU A 181 43.94 14.00 25.95
CA LEU A 181 45.30 13.43 25.94
C LEU A 181 46.35 14.46 25.52
N PHE A 182 46.08 15.27 24.50
CA PHE A 182 47.00 16.33 24.11
C PHE A 182 47.31 17.26 25.29
N LEU A 183 46.27 17.70 26.02
CA LEU A 183 46.44 18.55 27.19
C LEU A 183 47.20 17.84 28.33
N ALA A 184 46.92 16.56 28.57
CA ALA A 184 47.59 15.78 29.62
C ALA A 184 49.10 15.62 29.39
N TRP A 185 49.53 15.50 28.12
CA TRP A 185 50.91 15.21 27.76
C TRP A 185 51.66 16.41 27.19
N TYR A 186 51.01 17.57 27.03
CA TYR A 186 51.61 18.79 26.47
C TYR A 186 52.90 19.21 27.17
N ASP A 187 52.97 19.02 28.50
CA ASP A 187 54.13 19.38 29.32
C ASP A 187 54.97 18.19 29.82
N ASP A 188 54.65 16.95 29.44
CA ASP A 188 55.50 15.79 29.79
C ASP A 188 56.84 15.88 29.03
N ARG A 189 57.94 15.84 29.79
CA ARG A 189 59.30 15.98 29.27
C ARG A 189 59.67 14.90 28.25
N ARG A 190 59.22 13.65 28.44
CA ARG A 190 59.51 12.52 27.52
C ARG A 190 58.73 12.69 26.22
N ALA A 191 57.48 13.16 26.31
CA ALA A 191 56.67 13.45 25.13
C ALA A 191 57.29 14.58 24.28
N LYS A 192 57.81 15.64 24.93
CA LYS A 192 58.55 16.73 24.27
C LYS A 192 59.82 16.23 23.56
N GLU A 193 60.63 15.41 24.24
CA GLU A 193 61.86 14.84 23.67
C GLU A 193 61.57 13.99 22.40
N ILE A 194 60.50 13.19 22.41
CA ILE A 194 60.08 12.42 21.22
C ILE A 194 59.61 13.35 20.09
N ALA A 195 58.82 14.37 20.40
CA ALA A 195 58.29 15.31 19.42
C ALA A 195 59.40 16.13 18.73
N GLU A 196 60.40 16.58 19.50
CA GLU A 196 61.56 17.35 19.04
C GLU A 196 62.64 16.50 18.36
N GLY A 197 62.59 15.17 18.50
CA GLY A 197 63.56 14.24 17.91
C GLY A 197 63.69 14.35 16.39
N LYS A 198 64.77 13.79 15.81
CA LYS A 198 65.04 13.86 14.35
C LYS A 198 64.35 12.76 13.52
N GLY A 199 63.54 11.90 14.13
CA GLY A 199 62.85 10.80 13.44
C GLY A 199 61.73 11.26 12.50
N ASP A 200 61.34 10.40 11.57
CA ASP A 200 60.19 10.62 10.69
C ASP A 200 58.87 10.68 11.49
N LYS A 201 57.85 11.33 10.94
CA LYS A 201 56.56 11.56 11.60
C LYS A 201 55.92 10.25 12.09
N ASP A 202 55.93 9.20 11.27
CA ASP A 202 55.31 7.92 11.63
C ASP A 202 56.06 7.22 12.78
N VAL A 203 57.39 7.37 12.82
CA VAL A 203 58.23 6.87 13.91
C VAL A 203 57.92 7.60 15.21
N LYS A 204 57.79 8.93 15.16
CA LYS A 204 57.40 9.74 16.33
C LYS A 204 56.01 9.38 16.83
N VAL A 205 55.06 9.18 15.92
CA VAL A 205 53.70 8.74 16.26
C VAL A 205 53.73 7.37 16.95
N ALA A 206 54.47 6.41 16.41
CA ALA A 206 54.61 5.08 17.03
C ALA A 206 55.24 5.17 18.44
N GLN A 207 56.29 5.98 18.62
CA GLN A 207 56.93 6.20 19.92
C GLN A 207 56.02 6.88 20.94
N LEU A 208 55.21 7.86 20.51
CA LEU A 208 54.20 8.50 21.36
C LEU A 208 53.08 7.51 21.74
N ILE A 209 52.60 6.69 20.80
CA ILE A 209 51.62 5.64 21.09
C ILE A 209 52.18 4.68 22.15
N GLN A 210 53.44 4.27 22.01
CA GLN A 210 54.11 3.38 22.97
C GLN A 210 54.22 4.02 24.37
N LEU A 211 54.54 5.32 24.44
CA LEU A 211 54.66 6.05 25.70
C LEU A 211 53.30 6.24 26.39
N VAL A 212 52.24 6.55 25.62
CA VAL A 212 50.91 6.93 26.13
C VAL A 212 50.03 5.71 26.42
N PHE A 213 50.08 4.68 25.57
CA PHE A 213 49.17 3.53 25.62
C PHE A 213 49.85 2.18 25.83
N GLY A 214 51.19 2.12 25.77
CA GLY A 214 51.94 0.87 25.86
C GLY A 214 52.05 0.13 24.51
N PRO A 215 52.38 -1.18 24.52
CA PRO A 215 52.61 -1.95 23.30
C PRO A 215 51.38 -1.99 22.40
N MET A 216 51.57 -1.60 21.14
CA MET A 216 50.52 -1.57 20.13
C MET A 216 50.10 -3.00 19.71
N PRO A 217 48.80 -3.27 19.50
CA PRO A 217 48.33 -4.52 18.90
C PRO A 217 48.85 -4.72 17.46
N GLU A 218 49.14 -5.96 17.08
CA GLU A 218 49.62 -6.28 15.73
C GLU A 218 48.60 -5.88 14.64
N GLY A 219 49.08 -5.20 13.59
CA GLY A 219 48.29 -4.87 12.40
C GLY A 219 47.46 -3.58 12.48
N ILE A 220 47.51 -2.84 13.58
CA ILE A 220 46.69 -1.62 13.81
C ILE A 220 47.59 -0.41 14.11
N GLY A 221 48.51 -0.06 13.19
CA GLY A 221 49.27 1.20 13.26
C GLY A 221 50.67 1.17 12.65
N PRO A 222 51.39 2.31 12.65
CA PRO A 222 52.74 2.41 12.10
C PRO A 222 53.73 1.56 12.90
N ALA A 223 54.59 0.82 12.22
CA ALA A 223 55.57 -0.05 12.85
C ALA A 223 56.54 0.75 13.73
N LEU A 224 56.77 0.27 14.97
CA LEU A 224 57.81 0.82 15.82
C LEU A 224 59.18 0.59 15.16
N PRO A 225 60.08 1.59 15.17
CA PRO A 225 61.45 1.36 14.71
C PRO A 225 62.09 0.27 15.57
N ALA A 226 62.83 -0.63 14.93
CA ALA A 226 63.68 -1.58 15.64
C ALA A 226 64.62 -0.78 16.56
N LYS A 227 64.73 -1.17 17.84
CA LYS A 227 65.68 -0.55 18.77
C LYS A 227 67.07 -0.62 18.12
N GLU A 228 67.61 0.52 17.69
CA GLU A 228 69.02 0.59 17.31
C GLU A 228 69.83 0.25 18.56
N GLY A 229 70.56 -0.86 18.47
CA GLY A 229 71.42 -1.35 19.53
C GLY A 229 72.51 -0.34 19.84
N GLY A 230 72.50 0.19 21.07
CA GLY A 230 73.64 0.83 21.70
C GLY A 230 74.31 -0.17 22.63
N LEU A 231 75.63 -0.30 22.45
CA LEU A 231 76.62 -1.08 23.21
C LEU A 231 76.45 -1.04 24.73
#